data_AF-A0A8B6CY25-F1
#
_entry.id   AF-A0A8B6CY25-F1
#
_cell.length_a   1.000
_cell.length_b   1.000
_cell.length_c   1.000
_cell.angle_alpha   90.00
_cell.angle_beta   90.00
_cell.angle_gamma   90.00
#
_symmetry.space_group_name_H-M   'P 1'
#
loop_
_entity.id
_entity.type
_entity.pdbx_description
1 polymer ?
#
loop_
_entity_poly.entity_id
_entity_poly.type
_entity_poly.pdbx_seq_one_letter_code
_entity_poly.pdbx_strand_id
1 'polypeptide(L)'
;MEPNQVRALHNCHRDLLRDLEVDRSFLLSLYIDNIITEEQKNEIMEEKSRRGKCAKLLEIIPRRGPRCFPTFVSKIRKDYSWIAEKLDKELTKERKNLPKDVNDKLTEVINNEVCPMVYGCERNIITPSNNHPGQTVGRLSEMMTALKYRSLRALEMSTKDKRIEELSLPGLISRKVQSLHDDVNGMKTELQTERKKIRARNNNDDQKVNKDISKLTKDLKRQKESNKKMESSVKNKDKKISSLQNFNIHLEKENLDLKARLEELEKSEKPLTHRYGSATTHGSQGITTISELFDITS
;
A
#
# COMPACT_ATOMS: atom_id res chain seq x y z
N MET A 1 42.02 4.53 1.75
CA MET A 1 43.32 4.95 1.17
C MET A 1 43.73 3.90 0.15
N GLU A 2 44.39 4.28 -0.95
CA GLU A 2 44.80 3.29 -1.96
C GLU A 2 45.89 2.34 -1.41
N PRO A 3 45.95 1.06 -1.81
CA PRO A 3 46.91 0.10 -1.27
C PRO A 3 48.38 0.52 -1.43
N ASN A 4 48.71 1.17 -2.56
CA ASN A 4 50.04 1.72 -2.82
C ASN A 4 50.39 2.89 -1.88
N GLN A 5 49.42 3.72 -1.51
CA GLN A 5 49.59 4.81 -0.55
C GLN A 5 49.82 4.27 0.87
N VAL A 6 49.10 3.21 1.25
CA VAL A 6 49.28 2.54 2.56
C VAL A 6 50.70 1.97 2.67
N ARG A 7 51.19 1.31 1.63
CA ARG A 7 52.57 0.77 1.59
C ARG A 7 53.61 1.88 1.65
N ALA A 8 53.41 2.97 0.91
CA ALA A 8 54.31 4.12 0.97
C ALA A 8 54.38 4.74 2.38
N LEU A 9 53.23 4.83 3.08
CA LEU A 9 53.17 5.30 4.45
C LEU A 9 53.88 4.34 5.42
N HIS A 10 53.71 3.03 5.24
CA HIS A 10 54.37 2.00 6.03
C HIS A 10 55.90 2.05 5.86
N ASN A 11 56.40 2.21 4.63
CA ASN A 11 57.83 2.34 4.35
C ASN A 11 58.45 3.60 4.97
N CYS A 12 57.67 4.67 5.14
CA CYS A 12 58.10 5.90 5.79
C CYS A 12 57.78 5.95 7.30
N HIS A 13 57.16 4.92 7.87
CA HIS A 13 56.63 4.92 9.23
C HIS A 13 57.71 5.21 10.28
N ARG A 14 58.90 4.63 10.12
CA ARG A 14 60.02 4.84 11.05
C ARG A 14 60.48 6.29 11.09
N ASP A 15 60.58 6.93 9.94
CA ASP A 15 61.07 8.31 9.84
C ASP A 15 60.00 9.30 10.31
N LEU A 16 58.72 9.03 10.02
CA LEU A 16 57.58 9.78 10.56
C LEU A 16 57.56 9.72 12.09
N LEU A 17 57.70 8.54 12.70
CA LEU A 17 57.75 8.42 14.17
C LEU A 17 58.94 9.16 14.79
N ARG A 18 60.08 9.21 14.10
CA ARG A 18 61.29 9.86 14.62
C ARG A 18 61.15 11.38 14.59
N ASP A 19 60.66 11.92 13.48
CA ASP A 19 60.87 13.34 13.17
C ASP A 19 59.57 14.16 13.10
N LEU A 20 58.38 13.55 13.07
CA LEU A 20 57.11 14.27 13.05
C LEU A 20 56.72 14.74 14.46
N GLU A 21 56.52 16.05 14.61
CA GLU A 21 55.91 16.64 15.81
C GLU A 21 54.40 16.82 15.60
N VAL A 22 53.62 16.16 16.46
CA VAL A 22 52.15 16.17 16.40
C VAL A 22 51.62 17.11 17.47
N ASP A 23 51.72 18.40 17.15
CA ASP A 23 51.23 19.48 18.02
C ASP A 23 49.74 19.73 17.87
N ARG A 24 49.17 20.46 18.84
CA ARG A 24 47.77 20.88 18.81
C ARG A 24 47.44 21.68 17.53
N SER A 25 48.36 22.50 17.05
CA SER A 25 48.20 23.25 15.79
C SER A 25 48.14 22.32 14.58
N PHE A 26 49.04 21.33 14.52
CA PHE A 26 49.07 20.34 13.45
C PHE A 26 47.79 19.50 13.43
N LEU A 27 47.35 18.98 14.58
CA LEU A 27 46.10 18.23 14.70
C LEU A 27 44.86 19.06 14.35
N LEU A 28 44.84 20.35 14.71
CA LEU A 28 43.76 21.24 14.34
C LEU A 28 43.69 21.41 12.81
N SER A 29 44.84 21.51 12.14
CA SER A 29 44.88 21.59 10.68
C SER A 29 44.36 20.33 9.99
N LEU A 30 44.55 19.16 10.59
CA LEU A 30 44.00 17.89 10.10
C LEU A 30 42.50 17.76 10.37
N TYR A 31 42.03 18.31 11.49
CA TYR A 31 40.60 18.35 11.84
C TYR A 31 39.81 19.26 10.89
N ILE A 32 40.32 20.47 10.60
CA ILE A 32 39.67 21.42 9.67
C ILE A 32 39.51 20.80 8.27
N ASP A 33 40.50 20.04 7.82
CA ASP A 33 40.48 19.36 6.53
C ASP A 33 39.68 18.04 6.55
N ASN A 34 38.97 17.75 7.66
CA ASN A 34 38.17 16.54 7.88
C ASN A 34 38.97 15.22 7.72
N ILE A 35 40.27 15.25 8.00
CA ILE A 35 41.11 14.04 7.99
C ILE A 35 40.90 13.22 9.27
N ILE A 36 40.78 13.91 10.41
CA ILE A 36 40.51 13.31 11.72
C ILE A 36 39.24 13.92 12.32
N THR A 37 38.54 13.17 13.18
CA THR A 37 37.37 13.64 13.93
C THR A 37 37.81 14.27 15.24
N GLU A 38 36.91 15.01 15.87
CA GLU A 38 37.16 15.62 17.18
C GLU A 38 37.51 14.58 18.25
N GLU A 39 36.81 13.45 18.27
CA GLU A 39 37.10 12.30 19.15
C GLU A 39 38.53 11.79 18.95
N GLN A 40 38.95 11.54 17.72
CA GLN A 40 40.30 11.05 17.42
C GLN A 40 41.39 12.09 17.70
N LYS A 41 41.10 13.37 17.47
CA LYS A 41 42.00 14.45 17.88
C LYS A 41 42.22 14.43 19.39
N ASN A 42 41.17 14.21 20.18
CA ASN A 42 41.27 14.12 21.64
C ASN A 42 42.04 12.85 22.06
N GLU A 43 41.73 11.70 21.46
CA GLU A 43 42.44 10.44 21.70
C GLU A 43 43.95 10.55 21.40
N ILE A 44 44.33 11.22 20.31
CA ILE A 44 45.74 11.48 20.01
C ILE A 44 46.35 12.45 21.04
N MET A 45 45.60 13.43 21.54
CA MET A 45 46.10 14.40 22.52
C MET A 45 46.30 13.80 23.92
N GLU A 46 45.62 12.71 24.26
CA GLU A 46 45.77 11.98 25.52
C GLU A 46 47.11 11.23 25.63
N GLU A 47 47.76 10.95 24.49
CA GLU A 47 49.07 10.30 24.48
C GLU A 47 50.16 11.18 25.13
N LYS A 48 50.87 10.60 26.11
CA LYS A 48 51.87 11.32 26.93
C LYS A 48 53.18 11.60 26.18
N SER A 49 53.50 10.81 25.17
CA SER A 49 54.76 10.92 24.43
C SER A 49 54.54 11.42 23.00
N ARG A 50 55.45 12.25 22.47
CA ARG A 50 55.43 12.68 21.06
C ARG A 50 55.31 11.50 20.10
N ARG A 51 56.07 10.42 20.39
CA ARG A 51 56.06 9.20 19.60
C ARG A 51 54.71 8.47 19.67
N GLY A 52 54.07 8.43 20.84
CA GLY A 52 52.72 7.88 21.01
C GLY A 52 51.68 8.63 20.20
N LYS A 53 51.70 9.97 20.26
CA LYS A 53 50.84 10.84 19.43
C LYS A 53 50.99 10.54 17.94
N CYS A 54 52.23 10.45 17.47
CA CYS A 54 52.53 10.14 16.08
C CYS A 54 52.11 8.72 15.69
N ALA A 55 52.35 7.71 16.54
CA ALA A 55 51.97 6.34 16.28
C ALA A 55 50.45 6.20 16.12
N LYS A 56 49.70 6.82 17.03
CA LYS A 56 48.23 6.83 17.00
C LYS A 56 47.69 7.51 15.74
N LEU A 57 48.27 8.65 15.37
CA LEU A 57 47.91 9.34 14.13
C LEU A 57 48.14 8.46 12.89
N LEU A 58 49.27 7.76 12.82
CA LEU A 58 49.60 6.87 11.70
C LEU A 58 48.75 5.60 11.65
N GLU A 59 48.15 5.18 12.77
CA GLU A 59 47.15 4.09 12.80
C GLU A 59 45.81 4.53 12.20
N ILE A 60 45.42 5.78 12.46
CA ILE A 60 44.13 6.35 12.07
C ILE A 60 44.10 6.69 10.57
N ILE A 61 45.16 7.33 10.06
CA ILE A 61 45.25 7.89 8.70
C ILE A 61 44.84 6.88 7.60
N PRO A 62 45.34 5.62 7.59
CA PRO A 62 44.98 4.63 6.57
C PRO A 62 43.47 4.34 6.48
N ARG A 63 42.73 4.44 7.59
CA ARG A 63 41.30 4.12 7.69
C ARG A 63 40.38 5.24 7.16
N ARG A 64 40.91 6.44 6.89
CA ARG A 64 40.14 7.68 6.60
C ARG A 64 39.80 7.94 5.14
N GLY A 65 39.96 6.94 4.27
CA GLY A 65 39.55 7.03 2.86
C GLY A 65 40.64 7.58 1.90
N PRO A 66 40.32 7.77 0.60
CA PRO A 66 41.30 8.03 -0.46
C PRO A 66 41.85 9.47 -0.47
N ARG A 67 41.11 10.44 0.06
CA ARG A 67 41.54 11.86 0.13
C ARG A 67 42.50 12.17 1.29
N CYS A 68 42.62 11.25 2.23
CA CYS A 68 43.43 11.42 3.44
C CYS A 68 44.93 11.55 3.12
N PHE A 69 45.48 10.62 2.32
CA PHE A 69 46.91 10.59 1.99
C PHE A 69 47.42 11.89 1.33
N PRO A 70 46.85 12.37 0.20
CA PRO A 70 47.37 13.58 -0.44
C PRO A 70 47.26 14.83 0.44
N THR A 71 46.20 14.92 1.25
CA THR A 71 46.00 16.07 2.14
C THR A 71 46.98 16.03 3.32
N PHE A 72 47.21 14.85 3.90
CA PHE A 72 48.23 14.64 4.94
C PHE A 72 49.64 14.99 4.44
N VAL A 73 50.02 14.51 3.26
CA VAL A 73 51.31 14.86 2.63
C VAL A 73 51.43 16.36 2.40
N SER A 74 50.35 17.03 1.99
CA SER A 74 50.32 18.49 1.81
C SER A 74 50.57 19.25 3.11
N LYS A 75 49.98 18.80 4.23
CA LYS A 75 50.24 19.40 5.56
C LYS A 75 51.65 19.16 6.04
N ILE A 76 52.15 17.93 5.88
CA ILE A 76 53.54 17.58 6.22
C ILE A 76 54.52 18.43 5.41
N ARG A 77 54.24 18.66 4.11
CA ARG A 77 55.15 19.40 3.23
C ARG A 77 55.48 20.80 3.74
N LYS A 78 54.55 21.45 4.45
CA LYS A 78 54.74 22.80 4.98
C LYS A 78 55.86 22.87 6.01
N ASP A 79 55.93 21.90 6.92
CA ASP A 79 56.84 21.93 8.07
C ASP A 79 57.97 20.88 7.94
N TYR A 80 57.79 19.86 7.11
CA TYR A 80 58.67 18.69 6.93
C TYR A 80 58.79 18.28 5.45
N SER A 81 59.25 19.19 4.58
CA SER A 81 59.34 18.95 3.12
C SER A 81 60.08 17.65 2.75
N TRP A 82 61.15 17.31 3.47
CA TRP A 82 61.94 16.10 3.19
C TRP A 82 61.16 14.79 3.45
N ILE A 83 60.24 14.78 4.42
CA ILE A 83 59.35 13.63 4.68
C ILE A 83 58.33 13.49 3.55
N ALA A 84 57.74 14.62 3.13
CA ALA A 84 56.79 14.65 2.03
C ALA A 84 57.42 14.16 0.72
N GLU A 85 58.64 14.62 0.39
CA GLU A 85 59.38 14.14 -0.77
C GLU A 85 59.69 12.64 -0.72
N LYS A 86 59.98 12.12 0.47
CA LYS A 86 60.21 10.68 0.66
C LYS A 86 58.93 9.88 0.43
N LEU A 87 57.80 10.35 0.96
CA LEU A 87 56.49 9.75 0.73
C LEU A 87 56.12 9.73 -0.77
N ASP A 88 56.41 10.80 -1.51
CA ASP A 88 56.17 10.86 -2.96
C ASP A 88 57.06 9.88 -3.74
N LYS A 89 58.34 9.75 -3.34
CA LYS A 89 59.28 8.79 -3.94
C LYS A 89 58.82 7.35 -3.71
N GLU A 90 58.41 7.02 -2.49
CA GLU A 90 57.87 5.68 -2.18
C GLU A 90 56.55 5.42 -2.91
N LEU A 91 55.65 6.40 -2.99
CA LEU A 91 54.42 6.27 -3.78
C LEU A 91 54.72 6.04 -5.27
N THR A 92 55.72 6.71 -5.82
CA THR A 92 56.14 6.53 -7.21
C THR A 92 56.72 5.14 -7.45
N LYS A 93 57.49 4.59 -6.50
CA LYS A 93 57.97 3.21 -6.56
C LYS A 93 56.82 2.21 -6.54
N GLU A 94 55.88 2.38 -5.62
CA GLU A 94 54.69 1.52 -5.54
C GLU A 94 53.81 1.63 -6.80
N ARG A 95 53.71 2.82 -7.40
CA ARG A 95 53.03 3.01 -8.69
C ARG A 95 53.74 2.32 -9.87
N LYS A 96 55.08 2.28 -9.86
CA LYS A 96 55.88 1.57 -10.86
C LYS A 96 55.85 0.04 -10.68
N ASN A 97 55.55 -0.41 -9.46
CA ASN A 97 55.36 -1.82 -9.10
C ASN A 97 53.91 -2.31 -9.23
N LEU A 98 53.05 -1.60 -9.98
CA LEU A 98 51.71 -2.10 -10.33
C LEU A 98 51.82 -3.44 -11.10
N PRO A 99 50.93 -4.42 -10.88
CA PRO A 99 51.06 -5.76 -11.46
C PRO A 99 51.14 -5.71 -12.98
N LYS A 100 52.19 -6.29 -13.54
CA LYS A 100 52.51 -6.28 -14.97
C LYS A 100 51.77 -7.33 -15.80
N ASP A 101 50.97 -8.22 -15.22
CA ASP A 101 50.31 -9.24 -16.03
C ASP A 101 48.86 -8.85 -16.37
N VAL A 102 48.64 -8.51 -17.63
CA VAL A 102 47.29 -8.32 -18.21
C VAL A 102 46.47 -9.59 -18.03
N ASN A 103 47.11 -10.77 -18.00
CA ASN A 103 46.47 -12.06 -17.82
C ASN A 103 45.91 -12.23 -16.40
N ASP A 104 46.60 -11.74 -15.38
CA ASP A 104 46.12 -11.80 -13.99
C ASP A 104 44.87 -10.94 -13.80
N LYS A 105 44.86 -9.72 -14.35
CA LYS A 105 43.68 -8.84 -14.32
C LYS A 105 42.52 -9.39 -15.12
N LEU A 106 42.78 -9.95 -16.30
CA LEU A 106 41.74 -10.57 -17.11
C LEU A 106 41.14 -11.77 -16.38
N THR A 107 41.98 -12.58 -15.74
CA THR A 107 41.56 -13.74 -14.94
C THR A 107 40.76 -13.33 -13.71
N GLU A 108 41.16 -12.25 -13.02
CA GLU A 108 40.42 -11.69 -11.89
C GLU A 108 39.03 -11.20 -12.31
N VAL A 109 38.93 -10.44 -13.41
CA VAL A 109 37.64 -9.94 -13.93
C VAL A 109 36.75 -11.10 -14.38
N ILE A 110 37.31 -12.10 -15.06
CA ILE A 110 36.54 -13.29 -15.48
C ILE A 110 35.98 -14.02 -14.26
N ASN A 111 36.81 -14.25 -13.23
CA ASN A 111 36.40 -15.02 -12.06
C ASN A 111 35.43 -14.29 -11.12
N ASN A 112 35.63 -12.99 -10.92
CA ASN A 112 34.87 -12.23 -9.94
C ASN A 112 33.58 -11.65 -10.52
N GLU A 113 33.59 -11.25 -11.80
CA GLU A 113 32.45 -10.57 -12.41
C GLU A 113 31.70 -11.49 -13.39
N VAL A 114 32.41 -12.18 -14.29
CA VAL A 114 31.76 -12.91 -15.39
C VAL A 114 31.28 -14.30 -14.97
N CYS A 115 32.08 -15.07 -14.23
CA CYS A 115 31.74 -16.42 -13.77
C CYS A 115 30.44 -16.49 -12.95
N PRO A 116 30.20 -15.61 -11.96
CA PRO A 116 28.96 -15.63 -11.17
C PRO A 116 27.71 -15.38 -12.03
N MET A 117 27.83 -14.55 -13.07
CA MET A 117 26.72 -14.28 -14.00
C MET A 117 26.40 -15.46 -14.93
N VAL A 118 27.41 -16.24 -15.33
CA VAL A 118 27.24 -17.37 -16.26
C VAL A 118 26.80 -18.64 -15.54
N TYR A 119 27.50 -19.03 -14.47
CA TYR A 119 27.35 -20.34 -13.82
C TYR A 119 26.63 -20.29 -12.45
N GLY A 120 26.42 -19.10 -11.88
CA GLY A 120 26.01 -18.95 -10.47
C GLY A 120 27.21 -19.09 -9.52
N CYS A 121 26.98 -18.99 -8.19
CA CYS A 121 28.05 -18.99 -7.17
C CYS A 121 28.91 -20.28 -7.10
N GLU A 122 28.66 -21.27 -7.96
CA GLU A 122 29.35 -22.55 -7.93
C GLU A 122 30.38 -22.67 -9.05
N ARG A 123 31.63 -22.37 -8.65
CA ARG A 123 32.88 -23.03 -9.04
C ARG A 123 33.09 -23.34 -10.53
N ASN A 124 33.74 -22.39 -11.21
CA ASN A 124 34.77 -22.66 -12.22
C ASN A 124 35.75 -21.48 -12.23
N ILE A 125 36.68 -21.48 -11.26
CA ILE A 125 37.73 -20.46 -11.15
C ILE A 125 38.77 -20.78 -12.23
N ILE A 126 38.93 -19.89 -13.20
CA ILE A 126 40.04 -19.93 -14.14
C ILE A 126 41.30 -19.61 -13.33
N THR A 127 42.21 -20.57 -13.18
CA THR A 127 43.47 -20.33 -12.47
C THR A 127 44.45 -19.59 -13.40
N PRO A 128 45.13 -18.53 -12.92
CA PRO A 128 46.05 -17.73 -13.75
C PRO A 128 47.32 -18.48 -14.18
N SER A 129 47.69 -19.54 -13.46
CA SER A 129 49.07 -20.00 -13.37
C SER A 129 49.67 -20.65 -14.63
N ASN A 130 48.91 -20.94 -15.72
CA ASN A 130 49.47 -21.65 -16.90
C ASN A 130 48.74 -21.42 -18.24
N ASN A 131 47.78 -20.49 -18.33
CA ASN A 131 46.98 -20.35 -19.55
C ASN A 131 47.59 -19.33 -20.52
N HIS A 132 47.86 -19.76 -21.76
CA HIS A 132 48.27 -18.88 -22.86
C HIS A 132 47.15 -17.85 -23.14
N PRO A 133 47.44 -16.57 -23.45
CA PRO A 133 46.42 -15.52 -23.66
C PRO A 133 45.24 -15.93 -24.57
N GLY A 134 45.54 -16.63 -25.67
CA GLY A 134 44.52 -17.18 -26.58
C GLY A 134 43.53 -18.16 -25.95
N GLN A 135 43.95 -18.94 -24.94
CA GLN A 135 43.05 -19.85 -24.21
C GLN A 135 42.11 -19.09 -23.26
N THR A 136 42.61 -18.04 -22.60
CA THR A 136 41.79 -17.18 -21.74
C THR A 136 40.74 -16.42 -22.55
N VAL A 137 41.12 -15.91 -23.73
CA VAL A 137 40.20 -15.24 -24.67
C VAL A 137 39.16 -16.22 -25.23
N GLY A 138 39.56 -17.45 -25.58
CA GLY A 138 38.65 -18.49 -26.03
C GLY A 138 37.58 -18.83 -24.98
N ARG A 139 38.00 -19.05 -23.73
CA ARG A 139 37.07 -19.30 -22.60
C ARG A 139 36.14 -18.13 -22.34
N LEU A 140 36.63 -16.89 -22.42
CA LEU A 140 35.79 -15.70 -22.29
C LEU A 140 34.72 -15.66 -23.39
N SER A 141 35.06 -16.01 -24.62
CA SER A 141 34.11 -16.08 -25.74
C SER A 141 33.01 -17.13 -25.50
N GLU A 142 33.37 -18.32 -25.01
CA GLU A 142 32.41 -19.36 -24.64
C GLU A 142 31.48 -18.89 -23.50
N MET A 143 32.04 -18.27 -22.47
CA MET A 143 31.28 -17.72 -21.34
C MET A 143 30.31 -16.61 -21.78
N MET A 144 30.76 -15.70 -22.64
CA MET A 144 29.90 -14.66 -23.21
C MET A 144 28.77 -15.24 -24.08
N THR A 145 29.04 -16.32 -24.80
CA THR A 145 28.04 -17.04 -25.60
C THR A 145 27.01 -17.73 -24.70
N ALA A 146 27.45 -18.39 -23.62
CA ALA A 146 26.58 -18.99 -22.62
C ALA A 146 25.72 -17.94 -21.90
N LEU A 147 26.30 -16.79 -21.53
CA LEU A 147 25.58 -15.67 -20.93
C LEU A 147 24.49 -15.15 -21.87
N LYS A 148 24.82 -14.99 -23.15
CA LYS A 148 23.87 -14.55 -24.18
C LYS A 148 22.69 -15.51 -24.29
N TYR A 149 22.95 -16.81 -24.38
CA TYR A 149 21.89 -17.83 -24.48
C TYR A 149 21.01 -17.87 -23.22
N ARG A 150 21.61 -17.79 -22.02
CA ARG A 150 20.88 -17.73 -20.76
C ARG A 150 20.00 -16.48 -20.68
N SER A 151 20.52 -15.35 -21.14
CA SER A 151 19.77 -14.08 -21.20
C SER A 151 18.61 -14.16 -22.19
N LEU A 152 18.80 -14.76 -23.37
CA LEU A 152 17.71 -14.99 -24.33
C LEU A 152 16.59 -15.85 -23.73
N ARG A 153 16.96 -16.92 -23.02
CA ARG A 153 16.00 -17.79 -22.33
C ARG A 153 15.27 -17.05 -21.20
N ALA A 154 15.99 -16.26 -20.40
CA ALA A 154 15.39 -15.48 -19.31
C ALA A 154 14.47 -14.35 -19.80
N LEU A 155 14.76 -13.77 -20.97
CA LEU A 155 13.91 -12.77 -21.63
C LEU A 155 12.76 -13.40 -22.44
N GLU A 156 12.66 -14.74 -22.44
CA GLU A 156 11.68 -15.53 -23.22
C GLU A 156 11.72 -15.22 -24.73
N MET A 157 12.92 -14.90 -25.23
CA MET A 157 13.14 -14.59 -26.63
C MET A 157 13.45 -15.87 -27.41
N SER A 158 12.82 -16.02 -28.58
CA SER A 158 13.03 -17.20 -29.43
C SER A 158 14.47 -17.24 -29.96
N THR A 159 15.18 -18.32 -29.68
CA THR A 159 16.53 -18.56 -30.21
C THR A 159 16.53 -18.90 -31.70
N LYS A 160 15.36 -19.07 -32.32
CA LYS A 160 15.21 -19.37 -33.75
C LYS A 160 15.17 -18.10 -34.61
N ASP A 161 15.01 -16.93 -34.00
CA ASP A 161 14.99 -15.67 -34.74
C ASP A 161 16.42 -15.19 -34.99
N LYS A 162 16.89 -15.32 -36.23
CA LYS A 162 18.23 -14.91 -36.65
C LYS A 162 18.51 -13.42 -36.36
N ARG A 163 17.48 -12.58 -36.34
CA ARG A 163 17.61 -11.14 -36.03
C ARG A 163 17.94 -10.89 -34.56
N ILE A 164 17.60 -11.84 -33.69
CA ILE A 164 17.86 -11.80 -32.25
C ILE A 164 19.27 -12.32 -31.95
N GLU A 165 19.73 -13.28 -32.74
CA GLU A 165 21.08 -13.86 -32.62
C GLU A 165 22.19 -12.86 -32.94
N GLU A 166 21.93 -11.85 -33.77
CA GLU A 166 22.90 -10.80 -34.11
C GLU A 166 22.94 -9.65 -33.09
N LEU A 167 21.93 -9.53 -32.21
CA LEU A 167 21.87 -8.43 -31.23
C LEU A 167 22.87 -8.61 -30.09
N SER A 168 23.44 -7.50 -29.64
CA SER A 168 24.17 -7.42 -28.39
C SER A 168 23.22 -7.57 -27.19
N LEU A 169 23.75 -7.95 -26.02
CA LEU A 169 22.96 -8.04 -24.78
C LEU A 169 22.15 -6.75 -24.48
N PRO A 170 22.73 -5.54 -24.58
CA PRO A 170 21.95 -4.30 -24.46
C PRO A 170 20.82 -4.19 -25.48
N GLY A 171 21.05 -4.61 -26.73
CA GLY A 171 20.02 -4.61 -27.77
C GLY A 171 18.86 -5.55 -27.48
N LEU A 172 19.15 -6.73 -26.91
CA LEU A 172 18.13 -7.69 -26.47
C LEU A 172 17.26 -7.13 -25.33
N ILE A 173 17.90 -6.53 -24.33
CA ILE A 173 17.22 -5.90 -23.20
C ILE A 173 16.33 -4.76 -23.71
N SER A 174 16.86 -3.86 -24.53
CA SER A 174 16.09 -2.75 -25.11
C SER A 174 14.87 -3.23 -25.89
N ARG A 175 15.01 -4.32 -26.67
CA ARG A 175 13.90 -4.88 -27.44
C ARG A 175 12.82 -5.50 -26.56
N LYS A 176 13.20 -6.25 -25.51
CA LYS A 176 12.22 -6.79 -24.55
C LYS A 176 11.52 -5.69 -23.78
N VAL A 177 12.26 -4.65 -23.35
CA VAL A 177 11.68 -3.47 -22.69
C VAL A 177 10.66 -2.78 -23.60
N GLN A 178 10.97 -2.61 -24.89
CA GLN A 178 10.03 -2.03 -25.85
C GLN A 178 8.78 -2.91 -26.03
N SER A 179 8.93 -4.22 -26.19
CA SER A 179 7.80 -5.14 -26.28
C SER A 179 6.88 -5.06 -25.06
N LEU A 180 7.46 -5.08 -23.86
CA LEU A 180 6.69 -4.93 -22.62
C LEU A 180 6.02 -3.56 -22.51
N HIS A 181 6.68 -2.50 -23.00
CA HIS A 181 6.10 -1.17 -23.05
C HIS A 181 4.87 -1.13 -23.97
N ASP A 182 4.96 -1.77 -25.14
CA ASP A 182 3.85 -1.86 -26.10
C ASP A 182 2.69 -2.68 -25.52
N ASP A 183 2.97 -3.81 -24.86
CA ASP A 183 1.96 -4.63 -24.17
C ASP A 183 1.24 -3.84 -23.05
N VAL A 184 2.00 -3.11 -22.23
CA VAL A 184 1.45 -2.25 -21.16
C VAL A 184 0.58 -1.14 -21.74
N ASN A 185 0.99 -0.53 -22.85
CA ASN A 185 0.20 0.48 -23.53
C ASN A 185 -1.08 -0.14 -24.13
N GLY A 186 -0.99 -1.34 -24.72
CA GLY A 186 -2.14 -2.11 -25.19
C GLY A 186 -3.15 -2.34 -24.06
N MET A 187 -2.72 -2.94 -22.95
CA MET A 187 -3.56 -3.17 -21.77
C MET A 187 -4.17 -1.86 -21.23
N LYS A 188 -3.41 -0.77 -21.22
CA LYS A 188 -3.91 0.55 -20.78
C LYS A 188 -5.03 1.05 -21.69
N THR A 189 -4.92 0.89 -23.01
CA THR A 189 -5.98 1.28 -23.94
C THR A 189 -7.22 0.41 -23.77
N GLU A 190 -7.06 -0.91 -23.62
CA GLU A 190 -8.17 -1.84 -23.38
C GLU A 190 -8.91 -1.48 -22.08
N LEU A 191 -8.19 -1.28 -20.97
CA LEU A 191 -8.77 -0.84 -19.70
C LEU A 191 -9.49 0.51 -19.82
N GLN A 192 -8.99 1.45 -20.62
CA GLN A 192 -9.68 2.72 -20.86
C GLN A 192 -10.99 2.50 -21.64
N THR A 193 -11.02 1.59 -22.62
CA THR A 193 -12.25 1.27 -23.34
C THR A 193 -13.29 0.60 -22.45
N GLU A 194 -12.88 -0.37 -21.61
CA GLU A 194 -13.79 -1.02 -20.66
C GLU A 194 -14.33 -0.04 -19.60
N ARG A 195 -13.49 0.86 -19.08
CA ARG A 195 -13.95 1.94 -18.19
C ARG A 195 -15.01 2.82 -18.84
N LYS A 196 -14.86 3.14 -20.14
CA LYS A 196 -15.86 3.91 -20.89
C LYS A 196 -17.17 3.13 -21.03
N LYS A 197 -17.10 1.83 -21.35
CA LYS A 197 -18.30 0.96 -21.44
C LYS A 197 -19.05 0.86 -20.11
N ILE A 198 -18.33 0.68 -18.99
CA ILE A 198 -18.93 0.61 -17.64
C ILE A 198 -19.62 1.94 -17.30
N ARG A 199 -18.97 3.08 -17.56
CA ARG A 199 -19.58 4.40 -17.33
C ARG A 199 -20.87 4.60 -18.14
N ALA A 200 -20.88 4.15 -19.40
CA ALA A 200 -22.07 4.24 -20.24
C ALA A 200 -23.22 3.38 -19.70
N ARG A 201 -22.93 2.16 -19.20
CA ARG A 201 -23.94 1.30 -18.56
C ARG A 201 -24.50 1.93 -17.29
N ASN A 202 -23.63 2.38 -16.38
CA ASN A 202 -24.05 3.01 -15.14
C ASN A 202 -24.92 4.25 -15.39
N ASN A 203 -24.56 5.09 -16.35
CA ASN A 203 -25.37 6.26 -16.71
C ASN A 203 -26.78 5.87 -17.22
N ASN A 204 -26.89 4.77 -17.96
CA ASN A 204 -28.19 4.26 -18.42
C ASN A 204 -29.02 3.70 -17.26
N ASP A 205 -28.39 2.98 -16.34
CA ASP A 205 -29.04 2.45 -15.15
C ASP A 205 -29.50 3.58 -14.22
N ASP A 206 -28.68 4.60 -14.01
CA ASP A 206 -29.04 5.81 -13.25
C ASP A 206 -30.23 6.55 -13.90
N GLN A 207 -30.26 6.66 -15.23
CA GLN A 207 -31.41 7.23 -15.93
C GLN A 207 -32.68 6.40 -15.74
N LYS A 208 -32.57 5.07 -15.74
CA LYS A 208 -33.71 4.17 -15.51
C LYS A 208 -34.23 4.30 -14.08
N VAL A 209 -33.35 4.23 -13.09
CA VAL A 209 -33.69 4.39 -11.67
C VAL A 209 -34.36 5.75 -11.42
N ASN A 210 -33.83 6.83 -12.00
CA ASN A 210 -34.42 8.16 -11.87
C ASN A 210 -35.84 8.26 -12.48
N LYS A 211 -36.09 7.57 -13.60
CA LYS A 211 -37.45 7.48 -14.18
C LYS A 211 -38.40 6.73 -13.26
N ASP A 212 -37.95 5.63 -12.66
CA ASP A 212 -38.75 4.83 -11.73
C ASP A 212 -39.06 5.61 -10.44
N ILE A 213 -38.08 6.31 -9.87
CA ILE A 213 -38.27 7.21 -8.72
C ILE A 213 -39.29 8.30 -9.05
N SER A 214 -39.20 8.92 -10.22
CA SER A 214 -40.16 9.96 -10.67
C SER A 214 -41.59 9.40 -10.75
N LYS A 215 -41.75 8.17 -11.26
CA LYS A 215 -43.05 7.49 -11.33
C LYS A 215 -43.60 7.19 -9.94
N LEU A 216 -42.81 6.56 -9.07
CA LEU A 216 -43.20 6.25 -7.69
C LEU A 216 -43.57 7.51 -6.90
N THR A 217 -42.84 8.60 -7.08
CA THR A 217 -43.14 9.88 -6.42
C THR A 217 -44.52 10.43 -6.83
N LYS A 218 -44.89 10.31 -8.11
CA LYS A 218 -46.22 10.71 -8.60
C LYS A 218 -47.32 9.82 -8.02
N ASP A 219 -47.09 8.51 -7.97
CA ASP A 219 -48.06 7.56 -7.42
C ASP A 219 -48.28 7.76 -5.91
N LEU A 220 -47.20 8.03 -5.16
CA LEU A 220 -47.27 8.38 -3.74
C LEU A 220 -48.09 9.67 -3.51
N LYS A 221 -47.91 10.69 -4.37
CA LYS A 221 -48.71 11.93 -4.30
C LYS A 221 -50.20 11.65 -4.52
N ARG A 222 -50.54 10.84 -5.53
CA ARG A 222 -51.92 10.41 -5.80
C ARG A 222 -52.54 9.65 -4.62
N GLN A 223 -51.78 8.74 -4.00
CA GLN A 223 -52.23 8.04 -2.80
C GLN A 223 -52.49 9.00 -1.63
N LYS A 224 -51.59 9.97 -1.37
CA LYS A 224 -51.81 10.97 -0.31
C LYS A 224 -53.07 11.80 -0.53
N GLU A 225 -53.34 12.21 -1.78
CA GLU A 225 -54.56 12.93 -2.13
C GLU A 225 -55.82 12.06 -1.96
N SER A 226 -55.76 10.78 -2.33
CA SER A 226 -56.84 9.82 -2.10
C SER A 226 -57.10 9.61 -0.60
N ASN A 227 -56.05 9.41 0.20
CA ASN A 227 -56.16 9.24 1.65
C ASN A 227 -56.78 10.48 2.32
N LYS A 228 -56.37 11.68 1.92
CA LYS A 228 -56.98 12.93 2.41
C LYS A 228 -58.48 13.01 2.13
N LYS A 229 -58.93 12.54 0.96
CA LYS A 229 -60.37 12.44 0.64
C LYS A 229 -61.07 11.43 1.54
N MET A 230 -60.49 10.24 1.73
CA MET A 230 -61.03 9.22 2.62
C MET A 230 -61.14 9.73 4.07
N GLU A 231 -60.11 10.38 4.60
CA GLU A 231 -60.13 10.99 5.94
C GLU A 231 -61.26 12.01 6.11
N SER A 232 -61.50 12.86 5.10
CA SER A 232 -62.62 13.81 5.15
C SER A 232 -63.99 13.12 5.16
N SER A 233 -64.12 12.01 4.43
CA SER A 233 -65.34 11.18 4.42
C SER A 233 -65.57 10.49 5.76
N VAL A 234 -64.51 9.93 6.36
CA VAL A 234 -64.54 9.33 7.70
C VAL A 234 -64.98 10.36 8.74
N LYS A 235 -64.36 11.56 8.77
CA LYS A 235 -64.77 12.64 9.69
C LYS A 235 -66.23 13.03 9.54
N ASN A 236 -66.78 13.03 8.32
CA ASN A 236 -68.20 13.31 8.11
C ASN A 236 -69.09 12.19 8.64
N LYS A 237 -68.68 10.92 8.47
CA LYS A 237 -69.39 9.77 9.04
C LYS A 237 -69.35 9.80 10.57
N ASP A 238 -68.22 10.12 11.19
CA ASP A 238 -68.07 10.21 12.64
C ASP A 238 -68.98 11.28 13.24
N LYS A 239 -69.11 12.45 12.58
CA LYS A 239 -70.08 13.48 12.96
C LYS A 239 -71.51 12.96 12.92
N LYS A 240 -71.88 12.23 11.86
CA LYS A 240 -73.22 11.64 11.73
C LYS A 240 -73.48 10.59 12.82
N ILE A 241 -72.49 9.75 13.12
CA ILE A 241 -72.57 8.78 14.21
C ILE A 241 -72.78 9.49 15.55
N SER A 242 -72.03 10.57 15.81
CA SER A 242 -72.17 11.37 17.04
C SER A 242 -73.57 11.97 17.18
N SER A 243 -74.14 12.50 16.07
CA SER A 243 -75.52 13.00 16.06
C SER A 243 -76.54 11.90 16.36
N LEU A 244 -76.36 10.70 15.79
CA LEU A 244 -77.23 9.55 16.03
C LEU A 244 -77.12 9.05 17.48
N GLN A 245 -75.91 9.01 18.05
CA GLN A 245 -75.70 8.65 19.45
C GLN A 245 -76.40 9.62 20.39
N ASN A 246 -76.30 10.94 20.14
CA ASN A 246 -77.00 11.95 20.92
C ASN A 246 -78.52 11.80 20.83
N PHE A 247 -79.04 11.50 19.64
CA PHE A 247 -80.47 11.22 19.44
C PHE A 247 -80.91 9.97 20.20
N ASN A 248 -80.11 8.90 20.17
CA ASN A 248 -80.42 7.67 20.90
C ASN A 248 -80.43 7.90 22.43
N ILE A 249 -79.45 8.66 22.96
CA ILE A 249 -79.43 9.07 24.37
C ILE A 249 -80.70 9.85 24.75
N HIS A 250 -81.21 10.70 23.86
CA HIS A 250 -82.45 11.43 24.10
C HIS A 250 -83.67 10.49 24.18
N LEU A 251 -83.79 9.56 23.22
CA LEU A 251 -84.85 8.54 23.22
C LEU A 251 -84.78 7.63 24.45
N GLU A 252 -83.59 7.24 24.89
CA GLU A 252 -83.41 6.44 26.10
C GLU A 252 -83.91 7.18 27.35
N LYS A 253 -83.67 8.50 27.44
CA LYS A 253 -84.20 9.35 28.53
C LYS A 253 -85.71 9.46 28.49
N GLU A 254 -86.30 9.67 27.31
CA GLU A 254 -87.76 9.75 27.14
C GLU A 254 -88.43 8.42 27.51
N ASN A 255 -87.88 7.30 27.06
CA ASN A 255 -88.34 5.97 27.45
C ASN A 255 -88.24 5.73 28.97
N LEU A 256 -87.20 6.26 29.62
CA LEU A 256 -87.06 6.20 31.08
C LEU A 256 -88.17 6.99 31.79
N ASP A 257 -88.47 8.22 31.32
CA ASP A 257 -89.55 9.06 31.86
C ASP A 257 -90.92 8.38 31.69
N LEU A 258 -91.20 7.82 30.51
CA LEU A 258 -92.44 7.09 30.23
C LEU A 258 -92.58 5.85 31.13
N LYS A 259 -91.50 5.09 31.34
CA LYS A 259 -91.50 3.94 32.27
C LYS A 259 -91.80 4.39 33.70
N ALA A 260 -91.21 5.49 34.16
CA ALA A 260 -91.50 6.02 35.49
C ALA A 260 -92.97 6.42 35.65
N ARG A 261 -93.57 7.08 34.64
CA ARG A 261 -95.01 7.43 34.65
C ARG A 261 -95.92 6.20 34.66
N LEU A 262 -95.57 5.15 33.92
CA LEU A 262 -96.32 3.90 33.94
C LEU A 262 -96.29 3.26 35.35
N GLU A 263 -95.14 3.25 35.99
CA GLU A 263 -94.99 2.72 37.35
C GLU A 263 -95.79 3.53 38.39
N GLU A 264 -95.92 4.85 38.21
CA GLU A 264 -96.81 5.70 39.02
C GLU A 264 -98.29 5.38 38.80
N LEU A 265 -98.70 5.16 37.54
CA LEU A 265 -100.07 4.78 37.20
C LEU A 265 -100.42 3.41 37.80
N GLU A 266 -99.54 2.42 37.69
CA GLU A 266 -99.71 1.11 38.32
C GLU A 266 -99.83 1.21 39.85
N LYS A 267 -99.12 2.13 40.51
CA LYS A 267 -99.27 2.40 41.95
C LYS A 267 -100.60 3.08 42.30
N SER A 268 -101.19 3.82 41.36
CA SER A 268 -102.47 4.54 41.53
C SER A 268 -103.70 3.67 41.26
N GLU A 269 -103.56 2.62 40.47
CA GLU A 269 -104.59 1.59 40.32
C GLU A 269 -104.68 0.78 41.61
N LYS A 270 -105.65 1.15 42.47
CA LYS A 270 -106.06 0.29 43.58
C LYS A 270 -106.40 -1.10 43.04
N PRO A 271 -106.00 -2.18 43.75
CA PRO A 271 -106.30 -3.52 43.31
C PRO A 271 -107.81 -3.71 43.28
N LEU A 272 -108.40 -3.69 42.09
CA LEU A 272 -109.74 -4.21 41.85
C LEU A 272 -109.66 -5.72 42.01
N THR A 273 -109.83 -6.16 43.26
CA THR A 273 -110.09 -7.54 43.62
C THR A 273 -111.42 -7.97 43.01
N HIS A 274 -111.44 -8.37 41.74
CA HIS A 274 -112.52 -9.15 41.16
C HIS A 274 -112.01 -10.44 40.52
N ARG A 275 -111.94 -11.41 41.43
CA ARG A 275 -112.09 -12.86 41.29
C ARG A 275 -113.08 -13.27 40.18
N TYR A 276 -112.57 -13.70 39.03
CA TYR A 276 -113.10 -14.78 38.17
C TYR A 276 -111.86 -15.28 37.40
N GLY A 277 -111.44 -16.54 37.47
CA GLY A 277 -112.18 -17.73 37.09
C GLY A 277 -111.32 -18.43 36.04
N SER A 278 -110.91 -19.65 36.35
CA SER A 278 -110.09 -20.56 35.55
C SER A 278 -110.47 -20.65 34.07
N ALA A 279 -109.47 -20.76 33.18
CA ALA A 279 -109.55 -21.64 32.02
C ALA A 279 -108.14 -22.05 31.56
N THR A 280 -108.02 -23.35 31.39
CA THR A 280 -106.87 -24.14 30.98
C THR A 280 -106.59 -24.09 29.47
N THR A 281 -105.42 -24.63 29.13
CA THR A 281 -105.09 -25.50 27.98
C THR A 281 -104.67 -24.93 26.62
N HIS A 282 -103.56 -25.54 26.16
CA HIS A 282 -103.02 -25.71 24.80
C HIS A 282 -102.38 -24.47 24.15
N GLY A 283 -101.21 -24.54 23.52
CA GLY A 283 -100.47 -25.66 22.93
C GLY A 283 -99.72 -25.10 21.70
N SER A 284 -98.79 -25.88 21.14
CA SER A 284 -97.98 -25.60 19.92
C SER A 284 -96.70 -24.79 20.19
N GLN A 285 -95.51 -25.40 20.18
CA GLN A 285 -94.76 -25.86 18.98
C GLN A 285 -94.68 -24.71 17.95
N GLY A 286 -93.53 -24.14 17.63
CA GLY A 286 -92.26 -24.75 17.25
C GLY A 286 -91.82 -24.07 15.94
N ILE A 287 -90.58 -24.29 15.52
CA ILE A 287 -89.99 -23.88 14.21
C ILE A 287 -89.68 -22.36 14.17
N THR A 288 -88.50 -21.84 13.81
CA THR A 288 -87.46 -22.30 12.88
C THR A 288 -86.13 -21.59 13.16
N THR A 289 -85.05 -22.37 13.15
CA THR A 289 -83.64 -22.00 12.94
C THR A 289 -83.39 -21.29 11.60
N ILE A 290 -82.59 -20.21 11.60
CA ILE A 290 -81.66 -19.79 10.51
C ILE A 290 -80.51 -19.06 11.24
N SER A 291 -79.40 -19.71 11.61
CA SER A 291 -78.22 -20.06 10.79
C SER A 291 -77.64 -18.91 9.97
N GLU A 292 -76.33 -18.69 10.15
CA GLU A 292 -75.39 -18.09 9.19
C GLU A 292 -75.39 -16.56 9.03
N LEU A 293 -74.32 -15.92 9.54
CA LEU A 293 -73.38 -15.07 8.78
C LEU A 293 -72.56 -14.18 9.74
N PHE A 294 -71.57 -14.77 10.41
CA PHE A 294 -70.40 -14.03 10.89
C PHE A 294 -69.17 -14.91 10.72
N ASP A 295 -68.69 -14.95 9.49
CA ASP A 295 -67.32 -15.29 9.14
C ASP A 295 -66.87 -14.31 8.03
N ILE A 296 -65.57 -13.96 8.05
CA ILE A 296 -64.80 -13.15 7.07
C ILE A 296 -64.83 -11.63 7.37
N THR A 297 -63.75 -10.87 7.64
CA THR A 297 -62.29 -10.96 7.38
C THR A 297 -61.45 -10.37 8.52
N SER A 298 -60.34 -11.04 8.86
CA SER A 298 -59.05 -10.38 9.19
C SER A 298 -58.25 -10.10 7.92
#